data_AF-A0A933RMZ8-F1
#
_entry.id   AF-A0A933RMZ8-F1
#
_cell.length_a   1.000
_cell.length_b   1.000
_cell.length_c   1.000
_cell.angle_alpha   90.00
_cell.angle_beta   90.00
_cell.angle_gamma   90.00
#
_symmetry.space_group_name_H-M   'P 1'
#
loop_
_entity.id
_entity.type
_entity.pdbx_description
1 polymer ?
#
loop_
_entity_poly.entity_id
_entity_poly.type
_entity_poly.pdbx_seq_one_letter_code
_entity_poly.pdbx_strand_id
1 'polypeptide(L)'
;AVVPSIWPLEVGNILLVAERKKRLSEADVVRFLALLSNLPIMVEQESPERMLKEIVALAREQRLTTYDASYLDLAMSLGLPIATRDTSLARAARKCRVPAFNPATVPHKAQ
;
A
#
# COMPACT_ATOMS: atom_id res chain seq x y z
N ALA A 1 9.90 1.48 3.37
CA ALA A 1 8.42 1.64 3.36
C ALA A 1 7.81 0.44 4.07
N VAL A 2 6.61 0.57 4.62
CA VAL A 2 5.87 -0.55 5.23
C VAL A 2 4.54 -0.69 4.49
N VAL A 3 4.14 -1.91 4.14
CA VAL A 3 2.96 -2.20 3.33
C VAL A 3 2.18 -3.40 3.90
N PRO A 4 0.85 -3.48 3.71
CA PRO A 4 0.07 -4.62 4.17
C PRO A 4 0.35 -5.89 3.33
N SER A 5 0.00 -7.05 3.88
CA SER A 5 0.20 -8.37 3.26
C SER A 5 -0.44 -8.54 1.86
N ILE A 6 -1.42 -7.70 1.49
CA ILE A 6 -2.05 -7.71 0.16
C ILE A 6 -1.21 -7.00 -0.92
N TRP A 7 -0.31 -6.08 -0.55
CA TRP A 7 0.46 -5.25 -1.49
C TRP A 7 1.21 -6.05 -2.56
N PRO A 8 1.88 -7.19 -2.26
CA PRO A 8 2.57 -7.97 -3.30
C PRO A 8 1.61 -8.48 -4.40
N LEU A 9 0.38 -8.85 -4.04
CA LEU A 9 -0.63 -9.32 -4.98
C LEU A 9 -1.17 -8.16 -5.84
N GLU A 10 -1.33 -6.98 -5.26
CA GLU A 10 -1.72 -5.78 -6.01
C GLU A 10 -0.66 -5.40 -7.05
N VAL A 11 0.62 -5.39 -6.65
CA VAL A 11 1.75 -5.13 -7.56
C VAL A 11 1.78 -6.16 -8.69
N GLY A 12 1.71 -7.45 -8.35
CA GLY A 12 1.70 -8.52 -9.34
C GLY A 12 0.54 -8.37 -10.33
N ASN A 13 -0.66 -8.07 -9.85
CA ASN A 13 -1.83 -7.86 -10.71
C ASN A 13 -1.68 -6.63 -11.61
N ILE A 14 -1.13 -5.52 -11.11
CA ILE A 14 -0.85 -4.32 -11.93
C ILE A 14 0.11 -4.66 -13.08
N LEU A 15 1.19 -5.39 -12.80
CA LEU A 15 2.17 -5.79 -13.80
C LEU A 15 1.55 -6.71 -14.85
N LEU A 16 0.81 -7.74 -14.43
CA LEU A 16 0.12 -8.66 -15.34
C LEU A 16 -0.94 -7.97 -16.21
N VAL A 17 -1.68 -7.01 -15.64
CA VAL A 17 -2.66 -6.23 -16.41
C VAL A 17 -1.96 -5.35 -17.45
N ALA A 18 -0.81 -4.74 -17.12
CA ALA A 18 -0.03 -3.95 -18.05
C ALA A 18 0.54 -4.81 -19.19
N GLU A 19 1.03 -6.01 -18.87
CA GLU A 19 1.52 -6.99 -19.83
C GLU A 19 0.42 -7.48 -20.78
N ARG A 20 -0.75 -7.87 -20.25
CA ARG A 20 -1.92 -8.26 -21.07
C ARG A 20 -2.37 -7.14 -22.02
N LYS A 21 -2.20 -5.89 -21.59
CA LYS A 21 -2.48 -4.69 -22.40
C LYS A 21 -1.32 -4.30 -23.32
N LYS A 22 -0.27 -5.13 -23.42
CA LYS A 22 0.95 -4.91 -24.23
C LYS A 22 1.68 -3.59 -23.92
N ARG A 23 1.53 -3.08 -22.70
CA ARG A 23 2.23 -1.86 -22.22
C ARG A 23 3.61 -2.20 -21.63
N LEU A 24 3.78 -3.45 -21.20
CA LEU A 24 5.02 -4.04 -20.73
C LEU A 24 5.21 -5.39 -21.43
N SER A 25 6.46 -5.78 -21.69
CA SER A 25 6.81 -7.15 -22.04
C SER A 25 7.05 -7.99 -20.78
N GLU A 26 7.04 -9.32 -20.91
CA GLU A 26 7.46 -10.23 -19.85
C GLU A 26 8.84 -9.85 -19.28
N ALA A 27 9.79 -9.51 -20.17
CA ALA A 27 11.13 -9.08 -19.76
C ALA A 27 11.12 -7.76 -18.96
N ASP A 28 10.21 -6.83 -19.25
CA ASP A 28 10.03 -5.62 -18.44
C ASP A 28 9.49 -5.95 -17.05
N VAL A 29 8.54 -6.89 -16.95
CA VAL A 29 7.98 -7.34 -15.66
C VAL A 29 9.06 -7.98 -14.80
N VAL A 30 9.86 -8.89 -15.35
CA VAL A 30 10.97 -9.54 -14.63
C VAL A 30 11.99 -8.51 -14.14
N ARG A 31 12.39 -7.56 -15.00
CA ARG A 31 13.30 -6.47 -14.60
C ARG A 31 12.71 -5.62 -13.49
N PHE A 32 11.42 -5.27 -13.58
CA PHE A 32 10.75 -4.47 -12.56
C PHE A 32 10.72 -5.17 -11.21
N LEU A 33 10.40 -6.47 -11.17
CA LEU A 33 10.40 -7.25 -9.93
C LEU A 33 11.79 -7.33 -9.29
N ALA A 34 12.85 -7.47 -10.09
CA ALA A 34 14.23 -7.45 -9.60
C ALA A 34 14.62 -6.09 -9.01
N LEU A 35 14.18 -4.98 -9.61
CA LEU A 35 14.38 -3.64 -9.03
C LEU A 35 13.60 -3.48 -7.72
N LEU A 36 12.34 -3.93 -7.71
CA LEU A 36 11.46 -3.84 -6.56
C LEU A 36 12.00 -4.61 -5.34
N SER A 37 12.57 -5.80 -5.55
CA SER A 37 13.15 -6.62 -4.48
C SER A 37 14.39 -6.00 -3.81
N ASN A 38 15.01 -5.00 -4.45
CA ASN A 38 16.14 -4.26 -3.88
C ASN A 38 15.70 -3.05 -3.04
N LEU A 39 14.40 -2.72 -3.01
CA LEU A 39 13.89 -1.64 -2.19
C LEU A 39 13.65 -2.10 -0.75
N PRO A 40 13.90 -1.24 0.26
CA PRO A 40 13.65 -1.56 1.68
C PRO A 40 12.15 -1.47 1.99
N ILE A 41 11.38 -2.43 1.47
CA ILE A 41 9.92 -2.57 1.68
C ILE A 41 9.69 -3.71 2.66
N MET A 42 9.07 -3.40 3.80
CA MET A 42 8.65 -4.37 4.79
C MET A 42 7.17 -4.68 4.59
N VAL A 43 6.85 -5.96 4.40
CA VAL A 43 5.46 -6.42 4.33
C VAL A 43 5.02 -6.79 5.73
N GLU A 44 4.08 -6.05 6.28
CA GLU A 44 3.46 -6.36 7.57
C GLU A 44 2.43 -7.46 7.39
N GLN A 45 2.59 -8.55 8.14
CA GLN A 45 1.67 -9.67 8.10
C GLN A 45 0.56 -9.45 9.11
N GLU A 46 -0.67 -9.82 8.73
CA GLU A 46 -1.80 -9.77 9.64
C GLU A 46 -2.59 -11.06 9.65
N SER A 47 -3.16 -11.38 10.81
CA SER A 47 -3.94 -12.60 10.96
C SER A 47 -5.25 -12.49 10.16
N PRO A 48 -5.69 -13.57 9.48
CA PRO A 48 -6.97 -13.56 8.77
C PRO A 48 -8.15 -13.17 9.67
N GLU A 49 -8.10 -13.54 10.95
CA GLU A 49 -9.14 -13.22 11.94
C GLU A 49 -9.22 -11.71 12.18
N ARG A 50 -8.08 -11.02 12.33
CA ARG A 50 -8.03 -9.57 12.50
C ARG A 50 -8.49 -8.86 11.23
N MET A 51 -8.03 -9.32 10.06
CA MET A 51 -8.45 -8.76 8.77
C MET A 51 -9.97 -8.85 8.58
N LEU A 52 -10.58 -10.00 8.89
CA LEU A 52 -12.03 -10.20 8.74
C LEU A 52 -12.88 -9.46 9.79
N LYS A 53 -12.28 -9.00 10.89
CA LYS A 53 -12.96 -8.24 11.95
C LYS A 53 -12.66 -6.75 11.86
N GLU A 54 -11.44 -6.36 12.19
CA GLU A 54 -11.04 -4.96 12.38
C GLU A 54 -10.96 -4.23 11.04
N ILE A 55 -10.29 -4.81 10.04
CA ILE A 55 -10.16 -4.17 8.72
C ILE A 55 -11.51 -4.08 8.03
N VAL A 56 -12.36 -5.11 8.13
CA VAL A 56 -13.74 -5.06 7.59
C VAL A 56 -14.58 -3.98 8.28
N ALA A 57 -14.47 -3.84 9.60
CA ALA A 57 -15.17 -2.79 10.35
C ALA A 57 -14.69 -1.39 9.92
N LEU A 58 -13.37 -1.19 9.82
CA LEU A 58 -12.77 0.07 9.37
C LEU A 58 -13.18 0.41 7.92
N ALA A 59 -13.14 -0.57 7.03
CA ALA A 59 -13.57 -0.41 5.63
C ALA A 59 -15.02 0.07 5.55
N ARG A 60 -15.92 -0.52 6.36
CA ARG A 60 -17.32 -0.10 6.45
C ARG A 60 -17.47 1.33 6.96
N GLU A 61 -16.75 1.68 8.04
CA GLU A 61 -16.85 3.00 8.67
C GLU A 61 -16.33 4.12 7.75
N GLN A 62 -15.23 3.86 7.05
CA GLN A 62 -14.59 4.84 6.18
C GLN A 62 -15.03 4.75 4.71
N ARG A 63 -15.95 3.82 4.39
CA ARG A 63 -16.45 3.55 3.03
C ARG A 63 -15.31 3.26 2.04
N LEU A 64 -14.40 2.39 2.45
CA LEU A 64 -13.25 1.92 1.68
C LEU A 64 -13.45 0.47 1.25
N THR A 65 -12.66 0.02 0.28
CA THR A 65 -12.45 -1.42 0.09
C THR A 65 -11.64 -1.97 1.28
N THR A 66 -11.69 -3.29 1.53
CA THR A 66 -10.84 -3.92 2.56
C THR A 66 -9.36 -3.80 2.23
N TYR A 67 -9.01 -3.70 0.95
CA TYR A 67 -7.63 -3.47 0.51
C TYR A 67 -7.15 -2.07 0.91
N ASP A 68 -7.90 -1.02 0.55
CA ASP A 68 -7.57 0.35 0.96
C ASP A 68 -7.58 0.53 2.48
N ALA A 69 -8.55 -0.10 3.16
CA ALA A 69 -8.64 -0.06 4.61
C ALA A 69 -7.44 -0.74 5.29
N SER A 70 -6.82 -1.75 4.68
CA SER A 70 -5.60 -2.38 5.22
C SER A 70 -4.40 -1.42 5.24
N TYR A 71 -4.29 -0.52 4.25
CA TYR A 71 -3.27 0.54 4.29
C TYR A 71 -3.56 1.58 5.36
N LEU A 72 -4.82 1.97 5.52
CA LEU A 72 -5.22 2.93 6.55
C LEU A 72 -4.98 2.37 7.95
N ASP A 73 -5.42 1.13 8.19
CA ASP A 73 -5.23 0.42 9.46
C ASP A 73 -3.74 0.31 9.81
N LEU A 74 -2.90 -0.10 8.86
CA LEU A 74 -1.46 -0.22 9.08
C LEU A 74 -0.81 1.14 9.43
N ALA A 75 -1.20 2.20 8.72
CA ALA A 75 -0.70 3.54 8.99
C ALA A 75 -1.13 4.05 10.38
N MET A 76 -2.36 3.76 10.79
CA MET A 76 -2.87 4.06 12.13
C MET A 76 -2.11 3.29 13.21
N SER A 77 -1.93 1.98 13.02
CA SER A 77 -1.29 1.08 13.98
C SER A 77 0.18 1.41 14.22
N LEU A 78 0.90 1.82 13.17
CA LEU A 78 2.33 2.18 13.26
C LEU A 78 2.58 3.67 13.47
N GLY A 79 1.53 4.51 13.49
CA GLY A 79 1.67 5.97 13.57
C GLY A 79 2.46 6.57 12.39
N LEU A 80 2.37 5.96 11.21
CA LEU A 80 3.12 6.37 10.02
C LEU A 80 2.27 7.22 9.08
N PRO A 81 2.88 8.14 8.32
CA PRO A 81 2.18 8.85 7.26
C PRO A 81 1.81 7.89 6.11
N ILE A 82 0.64 8.09 5.50
CA ILE A 82 0.18 7.29 4.37
C ILE A 82 0.61 7.90 3.04
N ALA A 83 1.24 7.10 2.18
CA ALA A 83 1.54 7.47 0.80
C ALA A 83 0.47 6.87 -0.12
N THR A 84 -0.40 7.71 -0.68
CA THR A 84 -1.45 7.25 -1.59
C THR A 84 -1.78 8.29 -2.66
N ARG A 85 -2.17 7.82 -3.85
CA ARG A 85 -2.80 8.64 -4.91
C ARG A 85 -4.32 8.45 -4.96
N ASP A 86 -4.86 7.53 -4.16
CA ASP A 86 -6.29 7.29 -4.08
C ASP A 86 -6.97 8.38 -3.23
N THR A 87 -7.96 9.05 -3.82
CA THR A 87 -8.64 10.18 -3.19
C THR A 87 -9.56 9.76 -2.04
N SER A 88 -10.13 8.55 -2.08
CA SER A 88 -10.99 8.00 -1.04
C SER A 88 -10.15 7.62 0.17
N LEU A 89 -9.03 6.92 -0.04
CA LEU A 89 -8.08 6.57 1.01
C LEU A 89 -7.44 7.82 1.62
N ALA A 90 -7.04 8.81 0.81
CA ALA A 90 -6.53 10.08 1.32
C ALA A 90 -7.56 10.84 2.17
N ARG A 91 -8.85 10.79 1.80
CA ARG A 91 -9.94 11.40 2.59
C ARG A 91 -10.13 10.67 3.93
N ALA A 92 -10.15 9.34 3.91
CA ALA A 92 -10.28 8.53 5.10
C ALA A 92 -9.11 8.75 6.07
N ALA A 93 -7.88 8.77 5.55
CA ALA A 93 -6.68 9.08 6.33
C ALA A 93 -6.78 10.42 7.06
N ARG A 94 -7.21 11.50 6.38
CA ARG A 94 -7.44 12.80 7.03
C ARG A 94 -8.49 12.72 8.14
N LYS A 95 -9.59 12.01 7.91
CA LYS A 95 -10.66 11.83 8.92
C LYS A 95 -10.15 11.07 10.15
N CYS A 96 -9.29 10.08 9.93
CA CYS A 96 -8.62 9.30 10.98
C CYS A 96 -7.35 9.97 11.53
N ARG A 97 -7.06 11.22 11.13
CA ARG A 97 -5.86 11.99 11.56
C ARG A 97 -4.52 11.31 11.23
N VAL A 98 -4.50 10.48 10.19
CA VAL A 98 -3.25 9.93 9.62
C VAL A 98 -2.65 10.97 8.67
N PRO A 99 -1.39 11.40 8.88
CA PRO A 99 -0.74 12.36 8.00
C PRO A 99 -0.56 11.82 6.58
N ALA A 100 -0.65 12.69 5.57
CA ALA A 100 -0.23 12.33 4.23
C ALA A 100 1.30 12.36 4.13
N PHE A 101 1.88 11.36 3.48
CA PHE A 101 3.31 11.33 3.21
C PHE A 101 3.68 12.41 2.18
N ASN A 102 4.69 13.22 2.52
CA ASN A 102 5.30 14.17 1.60
C ASN A 102 6.76 13.73 1.32
N PRO A 103 7.09 13.37 0.06
CA PRO A 103 8.46 12.95 -0.27
C PRO A 103 9.50 14.07 -0.08
N ALA A 104 9.10 15.35 -0.15
CA ALA A 104 10.02 16.48 0.02
C ALA A 104 10.48 16.69 1.47
N THR A 105 9.80 16.08 2.46
CA THR A 105 10.13 16.22 3.88
C THR A 105 10.91 15.04 4.44
N VAL A 106 11.25 14.05 3.60
CA VAL A 106 12.13 12.96 4.03
C VAL A 106 13.56 13.51 4.08
N PRO A 107 14.20 13.61 5.25
CA PRO A 107 15.60 13.99 5.29
C PRO A 107 16.38 12.95 4.49
N HIS A 108 17.09 13.41 3.45
CA HIS A 108 18.11 12.60 2.80
C HIS A 108 19.12 12.22 3.88
N LYS A 109 19.02 11.00 4.43
CA LYS A 109 20.15 10.42 5.13
C LYS A 109 21.24 10.29 4.08
N ALA A 110 22.23 11.18 4.16
CA ALA A 110 23.50 11.02 3.49
C ALA A 110 24.01 9.62 3.83
N GLN A 111 24.18 8.81 2.79
CA GLN A 111 25.04 7.64 2.84
C GLN A 111 26.47 8.12 2.56
#